data_AF-A0A818DK46-F1
#
_entry.id   AF-A0A818DK46-F1
#
_cell.length_a   1.000
_cell.length_b   1.000
_cell.length_c   1.000
_cell.angle_alpha   90.00
_cell.angle_beta   90.00
_cell.angle_gamma   90.00
#
_symmetry.space_group_name_H-M   'P 1'
#
loop_
_entity.id
_entity.type
_entity.pdbx_description
1 polymer ?
#
loop_
_entity_poly.entity_id
_entity_poly.type
_entity_poly.pdbx_seq_one_letter_code
_entity_poly.pdbx_strand_id
1 'polypeptide(L)'
;MTKNLGYFSLVEDLFIKRLICINCKTDLASESKKCLKCTNNHPERLAIVYDALQDIIFTRTYDRLFSIINSYRETFKKQSIDDEINDIVYNQNYKTMCDSINYPFISIILHVDGIGLSESNNQSLWILSCSIVELPPAVRTRRQNNLILSMWTAKEQPIIELWLNSCFHQLANLKLR
;
A
#
# COMPACT_ATOMS: atom_id res chain seq x y z
N MET A 1 -1.03 33.78 -12.46
CA MET A 1 -2.03 33.45 -11.41
C MET A 1 -1.91 31.96 -11.08
N THR A 2 -0.92 31.60 -10.28
CA THR A 2 -0.64 30.22 -9.84
C THR A 2 -1.33 29.98 -8.50
N LYS A 3 -2.58 29.50 -8.54
CA LYS A 3 -3.32 29.12 -7.33
C LYS A 3 -3.01 27.67 -6.97
N ASN A 4 -2.52 27.49 -5.74
CA ASN A 4 -2.56 26.30 -4.89
C ASN A 4 -1.81 25.02 -5.35
N LEU A 5 -0.50 24.99 -5.03
CA LEU A 5 0.33 23.77 -4.94
C LEU A 5 0.36 23.13 -3.53
N GLY A 6 -0.49 23.57 -2.60
CA GLY A 6 -0.47 23.07 -1.21
C GLY A 6 -0.74 21.57 -1.07
N TYR A 7 -1.48 20.98 -2.00
CA TYR A 7 -1.81 19.55 -1.98
C TYR A 7 -0.61 18.64 -2.34
N PHE A 8 0.35 19.14 -3.12
CA PHE A 8 1.54 18.36 -3.49
C PHE A 8 2.52 18.22 -2.31
N SER A 9 2.63 19.24 -1.45
CA SER A 9 3.52 19.19 -0.28
C SER A 9 3.18 18.09 0.73
N LEU A 10 1.88 17.78 0.91
CA LEU A 10 1.42 16.71 1.82
C LEU A 10 1.69 15.30 1.28
N VAL A 11 1.81 15.14 -0.04
CA VAL A 11 2.13 13.84 -0.66
C VAL A 11 3.63 13.54 -0.49
N GLU A 12 4.49 14.55 -0.53
CA GLU A 12 5.93 14.40 -0.30
C GLU A 12 6.24 13.98 1.15
N ASP A 13 5.41 14.37 2.12
CA ASP A 13 5.58 14.00 3.53
C ASP A 13 5.13 12.57 3.87
N LEU A 14 4.43 11.88 2.96
CA LEU A 14 3.89 10.53 3.20
C LEU A 14 4.45 9.47 2.28
N PHE A 15 5.22 9.85 1.26
CA PHE A 15 5.78 8.93 0.29
C PHE A 15 7.27 9.21 0.05
N ILE A 16 8.07 8.16 0.09
CA ILE A 16 9.46 8.18 -0.34
C ILE A 16 9.50 7.86 -1.83
N LYS A 17 10.04 8.79 -2.61
CA LYS A 17 10.32 8.58 -4.03
C LYS A 17 11.63 7.81 -4.22
N ARG A 18 11.56 6.69 -4.94
CA ARG A 18 12.72 5.94 -5.46
C ARG A 18 12.73 5.97 -6.98
N LEU A 19 13.93 5.88 -7.54
CA LEU A 19 14.12 5.66 -8.97
C LEU A 19 14.78 4.31 -9.16
N ILE A 20 14.29 3.53 -10.12
CA ILE A 20 14.80 2.19 -10.40
C ILE A 20 15.15 2.10 -11.87
N CYS A 21 16.35 1.62 -12.19
CA CYS A 21 16.66 1.23 -13.55
C CYS A 21 16.13 -0.18 -13.81
N ILE A 22 15.20 -0.31 -14.77
CA ILE A 22 14.57 -1.58 -15.13
C ILE A 22 15.58 -2.54 -15.76
N ASN A 23 16.52 -2.01 -16.55
CA ASN A 23 17.50 -2.82 -17.28
C ASN A 23 18.50 -3.53 -16.35
N CYS A 24 19.10 -2.81 -15.40
CA CYS A 24 20.08 -3.39 -14.47
C CYS A 24 19.48 -3.73 -13.09
N LYS A 25 18.19 -3.47 -12.88
CA LYS A 25 17.45 -3.79 -11.64
C LYS A 25 18.07 -3.16 -10.38
N THR A 26 18.56 -1.93 -10.49
CA THR A 26 19.16 -1.21 -9.34
C THR A 26 18.42 0.06 -9.01
N ASP A 27 18.30 0.35 -7.71
CA ASP A 27 17.91 1.66 -7.21
C ASP A 27 18.97 2.70 -7.60
N LEU A 28 18.49 3.87 -8.00
CA LEU A 28 19.27 5.05 -8.34
C LEU A 28 18.97 6.15 -7.32
N ALA A 29 19.85 7.15 -7.25
CA ALA A 29 19.54 8.36 -6.50
C ALA A 29 18.27 9.02 -7.05
N SER A 30 17.42 9.56 -6.18
CA SER A 30 16.08 10.10 -6.50
C SER A 30 16.08 11.22 -7.54
N GLU A 31 17.21 11.93 -7.69
CA GLU A 31 17.42 13.01 -8.66
C GLU A 31 18.08 12.56 -9.98
N SER A 32 18.42 11.27 -10.09
CA SER A 32 19.10 10.75 -11.28
C SER A 32 18.21 10.88 -12.51
N LYS A 33 18.74 11.46 -13.60
CA LYS A 33 18.04 11.49 -14.90
C LYS A 33 18.31 10.25 -15.76
N LYS A 34 19.31 9.46 -15.38
CA LYS A 34 19.77 8.26 -16.13
C LYS A 34 20.45 7.27 -15.19
N CYS A 35 20.49 6.01 -15.61
CA CYS A 35 21.38 5.01 -15.03
C CYS A 35 22.84 5.38 -15.34
N LEU A 36 23.78 5.20 -14.41
CA LEU A 36 25.23 5.33 -14.69
C LEU A 36 25.92 3.97 -14.85
N LYS A 37 25.26 2.89 -14.40
CA LYS A 37 25.75 1.51 -14.50
C LYS A 37 25.44 0.84 -15.84
N CYS A 38 24.59 1.47 -16.64
CA CYS A 38 24.07 0.94 -17.88
C CYS A 38 24.69 1.71 -19.04
N THR A 39 25.04 1.03 -20.13
CA THR A 39 25.33 1.70 -21.42
C THR A 39 24.04 2.21 -22.06
N ASN A 40 22.92 1.55 -21.80
CA ASN A 40 21.61 1.87 -22.37
C ASN A 40 20.80 2.79 -21.43
N ASN A 41 21.03 4.10 -21.55
CA ASN A 41 20.55 5.13 -20.63
C ASN A 41 19.24 5.81 -21.04
N HIS A 42 18.37 5.08 -21.74
CA HIS A 42 17.09 5.63 -22.16
C HIS A 42 16.19 5.92 -20.94
N PRO A 43 15.61 7.13 -20.84
CA PRO A 43 14.69 7.50 -19.76
C PRO A 43 13.50 6.54 -19.62
N GLU A 44 13.12 5.88 -20.71
CA GLU A 44 12.01 4.93 -20.77
C GLU A 44 12.26 3.64 -19.96
N ARG A 45 13.53 3.36 -19.64
CA ARG A 45 13.95 2.21 -18.83
C ARG A 45 14.08 2.57 -17.34
N LEU A 46 13.50 3.69 -16.93
CA LEU A 46 13.43 4.12 -15.54
C LEU A 46 12.00 3.93 -15.04
N ALA A 47 11.89 3.34 -13.85
CA ALA A 47 10.67 3.32 -13.08
C ALA A 47 10.77 4.32 -11.94
N ILE A 48 9.68 5.04 -11.71
CA ILE A 48 9.52 5.89 -10.53
C ILE A 48 8.66 5.11 -9.55
N VAL A 49 9.16 4.91 -8.34
CA VAL A 49 8.42 4.25 -7.27
C VAL A 49 8.14 5.24 -6.16
N TYR A 50 6.92 5.24 -5.63
CA TYR A 50 6.54 5.99 -4.46
C TYR A 50 6.11 5.01 -3.38
N ASP A 51 6.95 4.81 -2.37
CA ASP A 51 6.65 3.95 -1.23
C ASP A 51 6.08 4.78 -0.10
N ALA A 52 4.96 4.36 0.46
CA ALA A 52 4.32 5.06 1.55
C ALA A 52 5.13 4.91 2.85
N LEU A 53 5.16 5.95 3.69
CA LEU A 53 5.66 5.88 5.06
C LEU A 53 4.62 5.16 5.91
N GLN A 54 4.75 3.82 5.93
CA GLN A 54 3.72 2.94 6.46
C GLN A 54 3.46 3.16 7.95
N ASP A 55 4.51 3.40 8.74
CA ASP A 55 4.40 3.72 10.16
C ASP A 55 3.48 4.92 10.42
N ILE A 56 3.67 6.02 9.69
CA ILE A 56 2.86 7.23 9.80
C ILE A 56 1.43 6.97 9.33
N ILE A 57 1.28 6.33 8.16
CA ILE A 57 -0.04 6.11 7.54
C ILE A 57 -0.89 5.16 8.39
N PHE A 58 -0.32 4.04 8.84
CA PHE A 58 -1.03 3.08 9.67
C PHE A 58 -1.35 3.65 11.04
N THR A 59 -0.40 4.36 11.70
CA THR A 59 -0.66 4.99 13.01
C THR A 59 -1.82 5.99 12.91
N ARG A 60 -1.76 6.94 11.96
CA ARG A 60 -2.83 7.93 11.77
C ARG A 60 -4.16 7.30 11.41
N THR A 61 -4.14 6.25 10.60
CA THR A 61 -5.37 5.53 10.21
C THR A 61 -5.96 4.79 11.39
N TYR A 62 -5.12 4.12 12.18
CA TYR A 62 -5.53 3.39 13.37
C TYR A 62 -6.12 4.33 14.41
N ASP A 63 -5.44 5.43 14.76
CA ASP A 63 -5.91 6.43 15.72
C ASP A 63 -7.30 6.96 15.34
N ARG A 64 -7.47 7.30 14.06
CA ARG A 64 -8.75 7.80 13.53
C ARG A 64 -9.86 6.76 13.58
N LEU A 65 -9.55 5.49 13.40
CA LEU A 65 -10.52 4.40 13.27
C LEU A 65 -10.61 3.51 14.51
N PHE A 66 -9.87 3.83 15.57
CA PHE A 66 -9.67 2.99 16.75
C PHE A 66 -10.99 2.51 17.36
N SER A 67 -11.93 3.43 17.59
CA SER A 67 -13.23 3.12 18.17
C SER A 67 -14.06 2.19 17.29
N ILE A 68 -14.04 2.39 15.97
CA ILE A 68 -14.76 1.57 14.99
C ILE A 68 -14.15 0.17 14.94
N ILE A 69 -12.81 0.09 14.88
CA ILE A 69 -12.07 -1.16 14.85
C ILE A 69 -12.37 -1.99 16.10
N ASN A 70 -12.27 -1.39 17.29
CA ASN A 70 -12.53 -2.10 18.53
C ASN A 70 -14.00 -2.51 18.65
N SER A 71 -14.95 -1.64 18.27
CA SER A 71 -16.36 -2.00 18.29
C SER A 71 -16.66 -3.19 17.38
N TYR A 72 -16.13 -3.19 16.15
CA TYR A 72 -16.36 -4.27 15.20
C TYR A 72 -15.70 -5.58 15.67
N ARG A 73 -14.51 -5.51 16.26
CA ARG A 73 -13.85 -6.67 16.89
C ARG A 73 -14.68 -7.30 17.99
N GLU A 74 -15.22 -6.50 18.89
CA GLU A 74 -16.05 -7.00 19.99
C GLU A 74 -17.36 -7.62 19.48
N THR A 75 -17.93 -7.08 18.40
CA THR A 75 -19.06 -7.73 17.71
C THR A 75 -18.65 -9.08 17.13
N PHE A 76 -17.52 -9.13 16.42
CA PHE A 76 -17.00 -10.34 15.76
C PHE A 76 -16.60 -11.44 16.77
N LYS A 77 -16.08 -11.07 17.94
CA LYS A 77 -15.76 -12.03 19.01
C LYS A 77 -16.99 -12.75 19.54
N LYS A 78 -18.11 -12.04 19.66
CA LYS A 78 -19.38 -12.57 20.18
C LYS A 78 -20.15 -13.42 19.19
N GLN A 79 -19.83 -13.32 17.91
CA GLN A 79 -20.44 -14.14 16.86
C GLN A 79 -19.87 -15.55 16.88
N SER A 80 -20.75 -16.54 16.68
CA SER A 80 -20.38 -17.93 16.51
C SER A 80 -19.80 -18.16 15.10
N ILE A 81 -19.04 -19.24 14.92
CA ILE A 81 -18.48 -19.59 13.60
C ILE A 81 -19.58 -19.92 12.59
N ASP A 82 -20.74 -20.39 13.07
CA ASP A 82 -21.89 -20.76 12.26
C ASP A 82 -22.73 -19.55 11.82
N ASP A 83 -22.53 -18.39 12.46
CA ASP A 83 -23.04 -17.13 11.94
C ASP A 83 -22.23 -16.80 10.68
N GLU A 84 -22.81 -16.93 9.48
CA GLU A 84 -22.10 -16.64 8.23
C GLU A 84 -21.57 -15.20 8.19
N ILE A 85 -20.30 -15.00 8.58
CA ILE A 85 -19.61 -13.71 8.44
C ILE A 85 -19.13 -13.62 7.00
N ASN A 86 -20.08 -13.40 6.08
CA ASN A 86 -19.87 -13.43 4.63
C ASN A 86 -18.99 -12.28 4.10
N ASP A 87 -18.63 -11.32 4.94
CA ASP A 87 -17.91 -10.12 4.53
C ASP A 87 -16.38 -10.20 4.73
N ILE A 88 -15.86 -11.26 5.36
CA ILE A 88 -14.43 -11.51 5.49
C ILE A 88 -14.07 -12.74 4.67
N VAL A 89 -13.17 -12.55 3.70
CA VAL A 89 -12.62 -13.67 2.91
C VAL A 89 -11.87 -14.61 3.86
N TYR A 90 -12.16 -15.92 3.79
CA TYR A 90 -11.63 -16.92 4.72
C TYR A 90 -11.99 -16.65 6.20
N ASN A 91 -13.23 -16.25 6.48
CA ASN A 91 -13.74 -15.92 7.81
C ASN A 91 -13.41 -16.97 8.90
N GLN A 92 -13.48 -18.26 8.62
CA GLN A 92 -13.17 -19.35 9.56
C GLN A 92 -11.70 -19.32 9.99
N ASN A 93 -10.78 -19.14 9.03
CA ASN A 93 -9.35 -19.02 9.32
C ASN A 93 -9.09 -17.75 10.13
N TYR A 94 -9.73 -16.65 9.75
CA TYR A 94 -9.61 -15.39 10.46
C TYR A 94 -10.16 -15.47 11.90
N LYS A 95 -11.29 -16.15 12.12
CA LYS A 95 -11.86 -16.39 13.45
C LYS A 95 -10.97 -17.26 14.31
N THR A 96 -10.48 -18.38 13.76
CA THR A 96 -9.50 -19.26 14.42
C THR A 96 -8.24 -18.50 14.83
N MET A 97 -7.75 -17.61 13.96
CA MET A 97 -6.60 -16.75 14.25
C MET A 97 -6.92 -15.72 15.35
N CYS A 98 -8.09 -15.08 15.31
CA CYS A 98 -8.55 -14.17 16.36
C CYS A 98 -8.64 -14.85 17.74
N ASP A 99 -9.08 -16.11 17.77
CA ASP A 99 -9.27 -16.86 19.00
C ASP A 99 -7.92 -17.43 19.54
N SER A 100 -6.88 -17.53 18.70
CA SER A 100 -5.57 -18.11 19.05
C SER A 100 -4.45 -17.08 19.29
N ILE A 101 -4.53 -15.88 18.70
CA ILE A 101 -3.50 -14.84 18.84
C ILE A 101 -3.90 -13.84 19.91
N ASN A 102 -2.99 -13.57 20.86
CA ASN A 102 -3.18 -12.51 21.85
C ASN A 102 -3.11 -11.12 21.20
N TYR A 103 -4.10 -10.30 21.56
CA TYR A 103 -4.31 -8.92 21.11
C TYR A 103 -3.16 -7.96 21.50
N PRO A 104 -2.93 -6.85 20.76
CA PRO A 104 -3.56 -6.42 19.50
C PRO A 104 -2.76 -6.78 18.23
N PHE A 105 -3.47 -7.25 17.20
CA PHE A 105 -2.97 -7.30 15.81
C PHE A 105 -3.94 -6.55 14.89
N ILE A 106 -3.53 -6.19 13.67
CA ILE A 106 -4.42 -5.70 12.60
C ILE A 106 -4.19 -6.58 11.37
N SER A 107 -5.26 -7.02 10.74
CA SER A 107 -5.19 -7.78 9.49
C SER A 107 -5.50 -6.87 8.29
N ILE A 108 -4.75 -7.07 7.21
CA ILE A 108 -4.91 -6.32 5.97
C ILE A 108 -5.11 -7.26 4.78
N ILE A 109 -5.93 -6.84 3.83
CA ILE A 109 -6.04 -7.45 2.51
C ILE A 109 -5.25 -6.57 1.55
N LEU A 110 -4.30 -7.16 0.84
CA LEU A 110 -3.48 -6.48 -0.15
C LEU A 110 -4.13 -6.60 -1.54
N HIS A 111 -4.13 -5.49 -2.27
CA HIS A 111 -4.64 -5.39 -3.63
C HIS A 111 -3.55 -4.82 -4.53
N VAL A 112 -3.30 -5.47 -5.67
CA VAL A 112 -2.38 -4.98 -6.70
C VAL A 112 -3.20 -4.74 -7.97
N ASP A 113 -3.11 -3.52 -8.50
CA ASP A 113 -3.84 -3.13 -9.72
C ASP A 113 -2.93 -2.32 -10.66
N GLY A 114 -3.18 -2.44 -11.97
CA GLY A 114 -2.40 -1.82 -13.04
C GLY A 114 -3.31 -1.00 -13.96
N ILE A 115 -2.95 0.27 -14.16
CA ILE A 115 -3.73 1.24 -14.93
C ILE A 115 -2.83 1.83 -16.03
N GLY A 116 -3.31 1.82 -17.28
CA GLY A 116 -2.67 2.58 -18.37
C GLY A 116 -2.91 4.08 -18.19
N LEU A 117 -1.84 4.87 -18.14
CA LEU A 117 -1.94 6.34 -17.99
C LEU A 117 -2.06 7.07 -19.33
N SER A 118 -1.42 6.54 -20.38
CA SER A 118 -1.40 7.16 -21.70
C SER A 118 -1.19 6.11 -22.78
N GLU A 119 -2.10 6.06 -23.75
CA GLU A 119 -1.99 5.19 -24.92
C GLU A 119 -0.81 5.58 -25.83
N SER A 120 -0.51 6.88 -25.95
CA SER A 120 0.55 7.36 -26.85
C SER A 120 1.96 7.05 -26.34
N ASN A 121 2.13 7.01 -25.02
CA ASN A 121 3.45 6.89 -24.38
C ASN A 121 3.66 5.51 -23.75
N ASN A 122 2.67 4.61 -23.81
CA ASN A 122 2.65 3.31 -23.14
C ASN A 122 3.00 3.38 -21.65
N GLN A 123 2.69 4.49 -20.99
CA GLN A 123 3.01 4.65 -19.56
C GLN A 123 1.94 3.96 -18.73
N SER A 124 2.37 3.17 -17.75
CA SER A 124 1.51 2.46 -16.81
C SER A 124 1.78 2.90 -15.37
N LEU A 125 0.73 2.84 -14.55
CA LEU A 125 0.75 3.03 -13.11
C LEU A 125 0.28 1.74 -12.46
N TRP A 126 1.12 1.15 -11.61
CA TRP A 126 0.76 0.03 -10.77
C TRP A 126 0.65 0.49 -9.33
N ILE A 127 -0.36 0.05 -8.62
CA ILE A 127 -0.66 0.47 -7.25
C ILE A 127 -0.78 -0.76 -6.38
N LEU A 128 0.00 -0.80 -5.30
CA LEU A 128 -0.23 -1.68 -4.17
C LEU A 128 -1.04 -0.89 -3.14
N SER A 129 -2.23 -1.37 -2.82
CA SER A 129 -3.10 -0.81 -1.79
C SER A 129 -3.54 -1.88 -0.80
N CYS A 130 -4.11 -1.47 0.33
CA CYS A 130 -4.60 -2.40 1.33
C CYS A 130 -5.86 -1.92 2.05
N SER A 131 -6.70 -2.89 2.43
CA SER A 131 -7.89 -2.67 3.24
C SER A 131 -7.75 -3.31 4.61
N ILE A 132 -8.17 -2.61 5.67
CA ILE A 132 -8.17 -3.13 7.05
C ILE A 132 -9.37 -4.06 7.25
N VAL A 133 -9.11 -5.30 7.65
CA VAL A 133 -10.16 -6.33 7.84
C VAL A 133 -11.08 -5.95 8.98
N GLU A 134 -10.56 -5.37 10.05
CA GLU A 134 -11.31 -5.01 11.26
C GLU A 134 -12.15 -3.75 11.16
N LEU A 135 -12.43 -3.31 9.92
CA LEU A 135 -13.46 -2.34 9.65
C LEU A 135 -14.74 -3.05 9.17
N PRO A 136 -15.93 -2.58 9.57
CA PRO A 136 -17.19 -3.03 8.97
C PRO A 136 -17.17 -2.81 7.45
N PRO A 137 -17.87 -3.64 6.64
CA PRO A 137 -17.81 -3.57 5.17
C PRO A 137 -18.10 -2.19 4.59
N ALA A 138 -19.14 -1.53 5.07
CA ALA A 138 -19.55 -0.20 4.63
C ALA A 138 -18.53 0.91 4.97
N VAL A 139 -17.62 0.64 5.90
CA VAL A 139 -16.51 1.54 6.28
C VAL A 139 -15.24 1.13 5.54
N ARG A 140 -14.97 -0.17 5.41
CA ARG A 140 -13.79 -0.76 4.75
C ARG A 140 -13.68 -0.34 3.29
N THR A 141 -14.79 -0.33 2.55
CA THR A 141 -14.81 0.01 1.11
C THR A 141 -14.71 1.50 0.81
N ARG A 142 -14.76 2.37 1.83
CA ARG A 142 -14.61 3.81 1.63
C ARG A 142 -13.19 4.12 1.18
N ARG A 143 -13.05 4.91 0.11
CA ARG A 143 -11.75 5.29 -0.48
C ARG A 143 -10.75 5.83 0.54
N GLN A 144 -11.20 6.62 1.52
CA GLN A 144 -10.35 7.20 2.58
C GLN A 144 -9.80 6.18 3.60
N ASN A 145 -10.29 4.94 3.58
CA ASN A 145 -9.85 3.85 4.45
C ASN A 145 -9.10 2.76 3.67
N ASN A 146 -9.01 2.88 2.35
CA ASN A 146 -8.12 2.05 1.54
C ASN A 146 -6.77 2.76 1.43
N LEU A 147 -5.72 2.13 1.95
CA LEU A 147 -4.41 2.73 2.09
C LEU A 147 -3.56 2.38 0.88
N ILE A 148 -2.93 3.37 0.26
CA ILE A 148 -1.94 3.13 -0.79
C ILE A 148 -0.59 2.90 -0.11
N LEU A 149 0.03 1.75 -0.39
CA LEU A 149 1.31 1.35 0.21
C LEU A 149 2.50 1.60 -0.72
N SER A 150 2.30 1.41 -2.03
CA SER A 150 3.34 1.70 -3.01
C SER A 150 2.72 1.95 -4.38
N MET A 151 3.41 2.75 -5.19
CA MET A 151 3.06 3.00 -6.59
C MET A 151 4.29 2.83 -7.47
N TRP A 152 4.14 2.19 -8.61
CA TRP A 152 5.15 2.05 -9.65
C TRP A 152 4.68 2.72 -10.93
N THR A 153 5.49 3.63 -11.47
CA THR A 153 5.18 4.32 -12.72
C THR A 153 6.30 4.10 -13.73
N ALA A 154 6.00 3.39 -14.82
CA ALA A 154 6.95 3.12 -15.90
C ALA A 154 6.23 2.71 -17.19
N LYS A 155 6.96 2.63 -18.30
CA LYS A 155 6.44 2.02 -19.53
C LYS A 155 6.33 0.50 -19.46
N GLU A 156 7.17 -0.11 -18.64
CA GLU A 156 7.20 -1.56 -18.44
C GLU A 156 6.49 -1.96 -17.15
N GLN A 157 5.99 -3.19 -17.11
CA GLN A 157 5.40 -3.79 -15.93
C GLN A 157 6.42 -3.87 -14.77
N PRO A 158 5.96 -3.80 -13.52
CA PRO A 158 6.85 -3.87 -12.37
C PRO A 158 7.51 -5.24 -12.26
N ILE A 159 8.81 -5.23 -11.94
CA ILE A 159 9.49 -6.41 -11.41
C ILE A 159 9.08 -6.49 -9.94
N ILE A 160 8.11 -7.36 -9.62
CA ILE A 160 7.40 -7.38 -8.33
C ILE A 160 8.36 -7.46 -7.15
N GLU A 161 9.37 -8.33 -7.22
CA GLU A 161 10.35 -8.49 -6.16
C GLU A 161 11.11 -7.18 -5.91
N LEU A 162 11.52 -6.49 -6.98
CA LEU A 162 12.28 -5.24 -6.87
C LEU A 162 11.40 -4.08 -6.40
N TRP A 163 10.17 -4.01 -6.89
CA TRP A 163 9.20 -2.99 -6.51
C TRP A 163 8.83 -3.09 -5.04
N LEU A 164 8.36 -4.27 -4.61
CA LEU A 164 7.68 -4.44 -3.33
C LEU A 164 8.60 -4.86 -2.18
N ASN A 165 9.87 -5.17 -2.41
CA ASN A 165 10.79 -5.60 -1.34
C ASN A 165 10.84 -4.61 -0.17
N SER A 166 11.06 -3.32 -0.45
CA SER A 166 11.08 -2.27 0.58
C SER A 166 9.74 -2.17 1.32
N CYS A 167 8.63 -2.24 0.56
CA CYS A 167 7.29 -2.16 1.12
C CYS A 167 7.00 -3.32 2.08
N PHE A 168 7.34 -4.56 1.73
CA PHE A 168 7.14 -5.72 2.60
C PHE A 168 8.10 -5.74 3.78
N HIS A 169 9.33 -5.26 3.62
CA HIS A 169 10.25 -5.08 4.74
C HIS A 169 9.70 -4.06 5.76
N GLN A 170 9.09 -2.97 5.31
CA GLN A 170 8.43 -2.02 6.22
C GLN A 170 7.24 -2.67 6.93
N LEU A 171 6.38 -3.40 6.23
CA LEU A 171 5.23 -4.10 6.83
C LEU A 171 5.67 -5.13 7.88
N ALA A 172 6.69 -5.93 7.58
CA ALA A 172 7.20 -6.96 8.49
C ALA A 172 7.79 -6.38 9.79
N ASN A 173 8.30 -5.14 9.72
CA ASN A 173 8.87 -4.44 10.87
C ASN A 173 7.89 -3.45 11.52
N LEU A 174 6.68 -3.33 10.99
CA LEU A 174 5.69 -2.40 11.49
C LEU A 174 5.22 -2.84 12.88
N LYS A 175 5.52 -2.01 13.87
CA LYS A 175 4.98 -2.13 15.22
C LYS A 175 4.20 -0.87 15.51
N LEU A 176 2.88 -1.00 15.61
CA LEU A 176 2.03 0.09 16.07
C LEU A 176 2.40 0.37 17.53
N ARG A 177 2.70 1.64 17.80
CA ARG A 177 3.10 2.12 19.12
C ARG A 177 1.89 2.58 19.91
#